data_AF-A0A7K6INU1-F1
#
_entry.id   AF-A0A7K6INU1-F1
#
_cell.length_a   1.000
_cell.length_b   1.000
_cell.length_c   1.000
_cell.angle_alpha   90.00
_cell.angle_beta   90.00
_cell.angle_gamma   90.00
#
_symmetry.space_group_name_H-M   'P 1'
#
loop_
_entity.id
_entity.type
_entity.pdbx_description
1 polymer ?
#
loop_
_entity_poly.entity_id
_entity_poly.type
_entity_poly.pdbx_seq_one_letter_code
_entity_poly.pdbx_strand_id
1 'polypeptide(L)'
;MNSGILLSLLGFLPLVTPICPVPCKCTTNITDCSSKDLTVENLPVAFRPSSEIIHLGSNRLTSIPNGLFDNLRSLQVVYLQGNPWECTCDILYLRSWLQWQQNRNLYRDVRCSSPAHLEGRIIAYLTEDEIVSTCQHWYCSLALLSQVSLFILLFLQGILVIFIIVYLQKFRKMTAEARSITRELDQQVDPWA
;
A
#
# COMPACT_ATOMS: atom_id res chain seq x y z
N MET A 1 -48.72 12.61 1.93
CA MET A 1 -47.85 12.80 0.75
C MET A 1 -47.07 14.08 0.94
N ASN A 2 -45.74 13.92 1.09
CA ASN A 2 -44.64 14.78 0.59
C ASN A 2 -44.72 16.30 0.84
N SER A 3 -43.68 17.02 1.25
CA SER A 3 -42.25 16.73 1.28
C SER A 3 -41.52 17.90 1.96
N GLY A 4 -40.40 17.59 2.64
CA GLY A 4 -39.21 18.44 2.82
C GLY A 4 -39.41 19.72 3.64
N ILE A 5 -39.04 19.80 4.92
CA ILE A 5 -37.68 19.64 5.49
C ILE A 5 -36.61 20.29 4.60
N LEU A 6 -36.59 21.63 4.60
CA LEU A 6 -35.39 22.38 4.23
C LEU A 6 -34.50 22.48 5.47
N LEU A 7 -33.82 21.38 5.80
CA LEU A 7 -32.67 21.39 6.70
C LEU A 7 -31.63 22.30 6.06
N SER A 8 -31.43 23.46 6.67
CA SER A 8 -30.29 24.33 6.43
C SER A 8 -29.01 23.56 6.79
N LEU A 9 -28.50 22.78 5.85
CA LEU A 9 -27.13 22.26 5.81
C LEU A 9 -26.16 23.41 5.52
N LEU A 10 -26.17 24.44 6.37
CA LEU A 10 -24.91 25.06 6.76
C LEU A 10 -24.37 24.16 7.86
N GLY A 11 -24.02 22.93 7.48
CA GLY A 11 -23.10 22.13 8.27
C GLY A 11 -21.90 23.02 8.50
N PHE A 12 -21.59 23.24 9.76
CA PHE A 12 -20.39 23.91 10.21
C PHE A 12 -19.21 23.30 9.42
N LEU A 13 -18.81 23.94 8.33
CA LEU A 13 -17.40 23.95 7.98
C LEU A 13 -16.79 24.54 9.24
N PRO A 14 -16.03 23.77 10.04
CA PRO A 14 -15.31 24.39 11.13
C PRO A 14 -14.48 25.45 10.42
N LEU A 15 -14.76 26.71 10.72
CA LEU A 15 -13.91 27.80 10.31
C LEU A 15 -12.57 27.41 10.89
N VAL A 16 -11.67 26.87 10.06
CA VAL A 16 -10.31 26.48 10.42
C VAL A 16 -9.58 27.78 10.70
N THR A 17 -9.93 28.39 11.83
CA THR A 17 -9.14 29.43 12.43
C THR A 17 -7.86 28.73 12.88
N PRO A 18 -6.70 29.31 12.56
CA PRO A 18 -5.40 28.68 12.76
C PRO A 18 -5.06 28.73 14.26
N ILE A 19 -5.75 27.91 15.06
CA ILE A 19 -5.48 27.77 16.48
C ILE A 19 -4.15 27.03 16.60
N CYS A 20 -3.29 27.53 17.47
CA CYS A 20 -2.03 26.86 17.77
C CYS A 20 -2.33 25.44 18.28
N PRO A 21 -1.78 24.38 17.68
CA PRO A 21 -2.00 23.04 18.19
C PRO A 21 -1.60 22.95 19.66
N VAL A 22 -2.41 22.27 20.48
CA VAL A 22 -2.19 22.15 21.94
C VAL A 22 -0.76 21.73 22.33
N PRO A 23 -0.09 20.76 21.67
CA PRO A 23 1.27 20.40 22.07
C PRO A 23 2.32 21.45 21.69
N CYS A 24 1.96 22.43 20.86
CA CYS A 24 2.88 23.38 20.25
C CYS A 24 2.80 24.77 20.88
N LYS A 25 3.86 25.55 20.69
CA LYS A 25 3.94 26.98 21.01
C LYS A 25 4.02 27.76 19.73
N CYS A 26 3.11 28.71 19.54
CA CYS A 26 3.01 29.47 18.30
C CYS A 26 3.26 30.96 18.52
N THR A 27 4.05 31.56 17.65
CA THR A 27 4.33 33.01 17.62
C THR A 27 3.63 33.63 16.39
N THR A 28 4.11 34.70 15.78
CA THR A 28 3.55 35.26 14.54
C THR A 28 3.77 34.35 13.34
N ASN A 29 5.02 33.94 13.10
CA ASN A 29 5.45 33.13 11.96
C ASN A 29 6.10 31.79 12.35
N ILE A 30 6.32 31.52 13.64
CA ILE A 30 6.93 30.28 14.14
C ILE A 30 5.88 29.38 14.77
N THR A 31 5.93 28.08 14.48
CA THR A 31 5.20 27.03 15.21
C THR A 31 6.19 26.02 15.76
N ASP A 32 6.40 26.05 17.08
CA ASP A 32 7.34 25.19 17.77
C ASP A 32 6.65 24.01 18.46
N CYS A 33 6.88 22.82 17.92
CA CYS A 33 6.39 21.55 18.43
C CYS A 33 7.58 20.62 18.80
N SER A 34 8.76 21.17 19.04
CA SER A 34 9.96 20.39 19.36
C SER A 34 9.92 19.81 20.77
N SER A 35 10.53 18.63 20.95
CA SER A 35 10.63 17.96 22.26
C SER A 35 9.29 17.78 22.98
N LYS A 36 8.31 17.26 22.26
CA LYS A 36 6.93 16.99 22.73
C LYS A 36 6.55 15.51 22.68
N ASP A 37 7.52 14.62 22.46
CA ASP A 37 7.32 13.18 22.26
C ASP A 37 6.26 12.87 21.18
N LEU A 38 6.16 13.73 20.15
CA LEU A 38 5.15 13.56 19.11
C LEU A 38 5.42 12.29 18.29
N THR A 39 4.37 11.53 18.06
CA THR A 39 4.29 10.41 17.11
C THR A 39 3.42 10.81 15.92
N VAL A 40 3.39 9.99 14.87
CA VAL A 40 2.57 10.23 13.68
C VAL A 40 1.08 10.38 14.04
N GLU A 41 0.60 9.61 15.02
CA GLU A 41 -0.80 9.62 15.47
C GLU A 41 -1.20 10.91 16.21
N ASN A 42 -0.25 11.51 16.93
CA ASN A 42 -0.51 12.66 17.80
C ASN A 42 -0.03 13.98 17.20
N LEU A 43 0.47 13.94 15.97
CA LEU A 43 0.92 15.10 15.23
C LEU A 43 -0.29 15.96 14.81
N PRO A 44 -0.23 17.30 14.90
CA PRO A 44 -1.31 18.16 14.45
C PRO A 44 -1.64 17.92 12.97
N VAL A 45 -2.92 17.78 12.65
CA VAL A 45 -3.40 17.52 11.27
C VAL A 45 -3.20 18.72 10.35
N ALA A 46 -3.05 19.92 10.91
CA ALA A 46 -2.79 21.14 10.16
C ALA A 46 -1.98 22.15 10.98
N PHE A 47 -1.23 22.99 10.27
CA PHE A 47 -0.53 24.14 10.82
C PHE A 47 -1.13 25.45 10.29
N ARG A 48 -0.77 26.56 10.94
CA ARG A 48 -1.26 27.89 10.56
C ARG A 48 -0.69 28.28 9.18
N PRO A 49 -1.50 28.79 8.22
CA PRO A 49 -1.01 29.18 6.89
C PRO A 49 0.07 30.27 6.88
N SER A 50 0.14 31.07 7.95
CA SER A 50 1.15 32.12 8.15
C SER A 50 2.46 31.60 8.75
N SER A 51 2.57 30.30 9.06
CA SER A 51 3.80 29.73 9.59
C SER A 51 4.89 29.70 8.52
N GLU A 52 5.98 30.39 8.78
CA GLU A 52 7.20 30.39 7.96
C GLU A 52 8.21 29.35 8.47
N ILE A 53 8.21 29.11 9.78
CA ILE A 53 9.14 28.17 10.43
C ILE A 53 8.34 27.20 11.30
N ILE A 54 8.60 25.92 11.11
CA ILE A 54 8.02 24.84 11.92
C ILE A 54 9.15 24.05 12.59
N HIS A 55 9.09 23.90 13.91
CA HIS A 55 10.01 23.04 14.65
C HIS A 55 9.31 21.72 15.01
N LEU A 56 9.79 20.62 14.43
CA LEU A 56 9.34 19.26 14.73
C LEU A 56 10.50 18.37 15.22
N GLY A 57 11.67 18.95 15.47
CA GLY A 57 12.85 18.23 15.91
C GLY A 57 12.70 17.61 17.30
N SER A 58 13.54 16.61 17.58
CA SER A 58 13.63 15.91 18.87
C SER A 58 12.29 15.33 19.32
N ASN A 59 11.57 14.66 18.42
CA ASN A 59 10.32 13.95 18.69
C ASN A 59 10.48 12.44 18.36
N ARG A 60 9.37 11.70 18.28
CA ARG A 60 9.32 10.27 17.96
C ARG A 60 8.63 10.02 16.63
N LEU A 61 8.81 10.95 15.69
CA LEU A 61 8.21 10.85 14.36
C LEU A 61 8.99 9.83 13.53
N THR A 62 8.28 8.85 12.99
CA THR A 62 8.82 7.85 12.06
C THR A 62 8.59 8.27 10.60
N SER A 63 7.52 9.01 10.33
CA SER A 63 7.18 9.59 9.02
C SER A 63 6.42 10.92 9.18
N ILE A 64 6.09 11.57 8.06
CA ILE A 64 5.20 12.74 8.04
C ILE A 64 3.96 12.39 7.22
N PRO A 65 2.74 12.61 7.75
CA PRO A 65 1.50 12.41 7.00
C PRO A 65 1.48 13.16 5.68
N ASN A 66 0.93 12.50 4.66
CA ASN A 66 0.82 13.06 3.32
C ASN A 66 0.03 14.37 3.34
N GLY A 67 0.57 15.39 2.68
CA GLY A 67 -0.09 16.68 2.51
C GLY A 67 0.02 17.66 3.69
N LEU A 68 0.70 17.29 4.78
CA LEU A 68 0.78 18.11 5.99
C LEU A 68 1.35 19.53 5.74
N PHE A 69 2.27 19.67 4.78
CA PHE A 69 2.91 20.93 4.44
C PHE A 69 2.40 21.59 3.16
N ASP A 70 1.54 20.93 2.38
CA ASP A 70 1.23 21.32 0.99
C ASP A 70 0.48 22.66 0.90
N ASN A 71 -0.32 22.97 1.91
CA ASN A 71 -1.12 24.21 1.95
C ASN A 71 -0.41 25.39 2.63
N LEU A 72 0.83 25.22 3.09
CA LEU A 72 1.57 26.23 3.85
C LEU A 72 2.42 27.10 2.90
N ARG A 73 1.78 28.03 2.20
CA ARG A 73 2.43 28.87 1.17
C ARG A 73 3.56 29.77 1.70
N SER A 74 3.50 30.13 2.99
CA SER A 74 4.52 30.97 3.64
C SER A 74 5.68 30.16 4.20
N LEU A 75 5.59 28.82 4.17
CA LEU A 75 6.57 27.94 4.81
C LEU A 75 7.93 28.03 4.11
N GLN A 76 8.96 28.30 4.90
CA GLN A 76 10.34 28.42 4.42
C GLN A 76 11.21 27.29 4.98
N VAL A 77 11.02 26.92 6.25
CA VAL A 77 11.89 25.98 6.95
C VAL A 77 11.11 25.06 7.87
N VAL A 78 11.46 23.78 7.86
CA VAL A 78 11.01 22.79 8.85
C VAL A 78 12.22 22.14 9.51
N TYR A 79 12.32 22.22 10.84
CA TYR A 79 13.34 21.50 11.60
C TYR A 79 12.86 20.10 11.94
N LEU A 80 13.57 19.08 11.46
CA LEU A 80 13.17 17.66 11.50
C LEU A 80 14.21 16.75 12.21
N GLN A 81 15.30 17.34 12.70
CA GLN A 81 16.43 16.61 13.27
C GLN A 81 16.04 15.90 14.57
N GLY A 82 16.71 14.80 14.92
CA GLY A 82 16.47 14.09 16.18
C GLY A 82 15.15 13.32 16.24
N ASN A 83 14.63 12.88 15.09
CA ASN A 83 13.49 11.97 14.99
C ASN A 83 13.94 10.60 14.46
N PRO A 84 13.35 9.48 14.92
CA PRO A 84 13.69 8.13 14.49
C PRO A 84 13.02 7.80 13.14
N TRP A 85 13.44 8.47 12.06
CA TRP A 85 12.82 8.31 10.74
C TRP A 85 12.89 6.86 10.24
N GLU A 86 11.73 6.31 9.92
CA GLU A 86 11.58 4.97 9.34
C GLU A 86 11.40 5.12 7.83
N CYS A 87 12.44 4.74 7.09
CA CYS A 87 12.51 4.90 5.64
C CYS A 87 11.80 3.77 4.89
N THR A 88 10.53 3.56 5.22
CA THR A 88 9.60 2.67 4.54
C THR A 88 8.66 3.46 3.63
N CYS A 89 7.55 2.87 3.14
CA CYS A 89 6.64 3.55 2.22
C CYS A 89 6.09 4.88 2.73
N ASP A 90 5.88 4.99 4.03
CA ASP A 90 5.31 6.21 4.62
C ASP A 90 6.29 7.39 4.57
N ILE A 91 7.58 7.16 4.28
CA ILE A 91 8.57 8.22 4.14
C ILE A 91 8.50 8.96 2.80
N LEU A 92 7.77 8.42 1.81
CA LEU A 92 7.77 8.92 0.43
C LEU A 92 7.34 10.38 0.33
N TYR A 93 6.35 10.79 1.12
CA TYR A 93 5.93 12.18 1.18
C TYR A 93 7.05 13.09 1.68
N LEU A 94 7.65 12.76 2.82
CA LEU A 94 8.72 13.54 3.41
C LEU A 94 9.93 13.63 2.45
N ARG A 95 10.33 12.51 1.86
CA ARG A 95 11.40 12.48 0.86
C ARG A 95 11.11 13.43 -0.30
N SER A 96 9.91 13.34 -0.88
CA SER A 96 9.51 14.19 -2.00
C SER A 96 9.55 15.65 -1.61
N TRP A 97 8.96 16.00 -0.46
CA TRP A 97 8.96 17.36 0.07
C TRP A 97 10.38 17.92 0.29
N LEU A 98 11.30 17.11 0.83
CA LEU A 98 12.70 17.47 1.03
C LEU A 98 13.45 17.73 -0.29
N GLN A 99 13.14 16.98 -1.34
CA GLN A 99 13.78 17.17 -2.65
C GLN A 99 13.42 18.51 -3.30
N TRP A 100 12.24 19.05 -3.00
CA TRP A 100 11.77 20.35 -3.50
C TRP A 100 12.33 21.56 -2.74
N GLN A 101 13.02 21.35 -1.62
CA GLN A 101 13.60 22.44 -0.84
C GLN A 101 14.83 23.04 -1.52
N GLN A 102 14.86 24.39 -1.62
CA GLN A 102 15.98 25.11 -2.23
C GLN A 102 17.29 24.93 -1.44
N ASN A 103 17.22 24.98 -0.11
CA ASN A 103 18.39 24.82 0.75
C ASN A 103 18.53 23.37 1.26
N ARG A 104 19.02 22.47 0.41
CA ARG A 104 19.24 21.06 0.76
C ARG A 104 20.25 20.84 1.89
N ASN A 105 21.17 21.79 2.11
CA ASN A 105 22.19 21.65 3.14
C ASN A 105 21.59 21.63 4.55
N LEU A 106 20.46 22.31 4.76
CA LEU A 106 19.75 22.32 6.04
C LEU A 106 19.22 20.93 6.44
N TYR A 107 18.98 20.07 5.47
CA TYR A 107 18.33 18.76 5.66
C TYR A 107 19.30 17.57 5.57
N ARG A 108 20.62 17.81 5.53
CA ARG A 108 21.63 16.72 5.45
C ARG A 108 21.63 15.78 6.65
N ASP A 109 21.17 16.26 7.80
CA ASP A 109 21.11 15.50 9.04
C ASP A 109 19.75 14.81 9.26
N VAL A 110 18.83 14.95 8.29
CA VAL A 110 17.57 14.20 8.27
C VAL A 110 17.85 12.84 7.60
N ARG A 111 18.14 11.84 8.44
CA ARG A 111 18.60 10.51 8.03
C ARG A 111 17.68 9.41 8.56
N CYS A 112 17.66 8.29 7.86
CA CYS A 112 16.96 7.09 8.29
C CYS A 112 17.57 6.52 9.58
N SER A 113 16.71 6.14 10.52
CA SER A 113 17.07 5.33 11.69
C SER A 113 16.71 3.86 11.49
N SER A 114 15.75 3.58 10.62
CA SER A 114 15.35 2.23 10.20
C SER A 114 14.88 2.27 8.75
N PRO A 115 14.76 1.12 8.07
CA PRO A 115 15.29 -0.20 8.45
C PRO A 115 16.83 -0.26 8.39
N ALA A 116 17.44 -1.32 8.96
CA ALA A 116 18.90 -1.44 9.13
C ALA A 116 19.73 -1.26 7.83
N HIS A 117 19.20 -1.67 6.67
CA HIS A 117 19.90 -1.51 5.39
C HIS A 117 19.86 -0.08 4.82
N LEU A 118 19.00 0.79 5.36
CA LEU A 118 18.93 2.21 5.02
C LEU A 118 19.41 3.11 6.15
N GLU A 119 19.82 2.56 7.29
CA GLU A 119 20.26 3.34 8.45
C GLU A 119 21.39 4.32 8.09
N GLY A 120 21.25 5.57 8.54
CA GLY A 120 22.20 6.66 8.27
C GLY A 120 22.10 7.26 6.86
N ARG A 121 21.31 6.70 5.94
CA ARG A 121 21.07 7.28 4.61
C ARG A 121 20.28 8.58 4.72
N ILE A 122 20.62 9.56 3.89
CA ILE A 122 19.94 10.87 3.84
C ILE A 122 18.64 10.69 3.06
N ILE A 123 17.50 11.05 3.68
CA ILE A 123 16.16 10.76 3.14
C ILE A 123 15.96 11.40 1.76
N ALA A 124 16.43 12.64 1.56
CA ALA A 124 16.31 13.38 0.31
C ALA A 124 17.03 12.70 -0.89
N TYR A 125 17.99 11.81 -0.63
CA TYR A 125 18.82 11.15 -1.66
C TYR A 125 18.53 9.67 -1.86
N LEU A 126 17.54 9.11 -1.13
CA LEU A 126 17.06 7.76 -1.43
C LEU A 126 16.46 7.72 -2.84
N THR A 127 16.46 6.56 -3.48
CA THR A 127 15.67 6.29 -4.69
C THR A 127 14.30 5.70 -4.34
N GLU A 128 13.35 5.70 -5.29
CA GLU A 128 12.05 5.05 -5.04
C GLU A 128 12.22 3.54 -4.89
N ASP A 129 13.05 2.92 -5.72
CA ASP A 129 13.30 1.48 -5.67
C ASP A 129 13.85 1.02 -4.30
N GLU A 130 14.76 1.79 -3.73
CA GLU A 130 15.30 1.53 -2.38
C GLU A 130 14.19 1.51 -1.33
N ILE A 131 13.24 2.44 -1.40
CA ILE A 131 12.14 2.55 -0.44
C ILE A 131 11.07 1.50 -0.70
N VAL A 132 10.62 1.34 -1.94
CA VAL A 132 9.52 0.42 -2.30
C VAL A 132 9.88 -1.03 -1.97
N SER A 133 11.17 -1.38 -2.06
CA SER A 133 11.68 -2.70 -1.65
C SER A 133 11.34 -3.06 -0.19
N THR A 134 11.16 -2.06 0.70
CA THR A 134 10.81 -2.27 2.11
C THR A 134 9.33 -2.52 2.35
N CYS A 135 8.45 -2.14 1.42
CA CYS A 135 7.00 -2.13 1.64
C CYS A 135 6.29 -3.42 1.25
N GLN A 136 6.94 -4.25 0.44
CA GLN A 136 6.25 -5.31 -0.30
C GLN A 136 6.30 -6.68 0.37
N HIS A 137 6.73 -6.82 1.62
CA HIS A 137 6.89 -8.16 2.20
C HIS A 137 5.58 -8.97 2.26
N TRP A 138 4.46 -8.34 2.63
CA TRP A 138 3.13 -9.01 2.66
C TRP A 138 2.59 -9.27 1.24
N TYR A 139 2.65 -8.28 0.35
CA TYR A 139 2.14 -8.41 -1.03
C TYR A 139 2.94 -9.42 -1.85
N CYS A 140 4.27 -9.49 -1.68
CA CYS A 140 5.11 -10.51 -2.30
C CYS A 140 4.77 -11.91 -1.79
N SER A 141 4.54 -12.06 -0.48
CA SER A 141 4.15 -13.34 0.11
C SER A 141 2.78 -13.79 -0.40
N LEU A 142 1.80 -12.87 -0.47
CA LEU A 142 0.47 -13.16 -1.01
C LEU A 142 0.51 -13.49 -2.51
N ALA A 143 1.31 -12.75 -3.30
CA ALA A 143 1.51 -13.03 -4.72
C ALA A 143 2.15 -14.40 -4.93
N LEU A 144 3.19 -14.75 -4.17
CA LEU A 144 3.84 -16.05 -4.24
C LEU A 144 2.88 -17.20 -3.89
N LEU A 145 2.10 -17.04 -2.82
CA LEU A 145 1.06 -18.02 -2.44
C LEU A 145 0.01 -18.19 -3.54
N SER A 146 -0.42 -17.09 -4.16
CA SER A 146 -1.39 -17.14 -5.26
C SER A 146 -0.82 -17.85 -6.50
N GLN A 147 0.45 -17.61 -6.84
CA GLN A 147 1.14 -18.26 -7.95
C GLN A 147 1.29 -19.76 -7.71
N VAL A 148 1.77 -20.15 -6.53
CA VAL A 148 1.92 -21.56 -6.14
C VAL A 148 0.56 -22.27 -6.19
N SER A 149 -0.50 -21.63 -5.67
CA SER A 149 -1.86 -22.17 -5.71
C SER A 149 -2.36 -22.39 -7.14
N LEU A 150 -2.12 -21.43 -8.04
CA LEU A 150 -2.49 -21.55 -9.45
C LEU A 150 -1.76 -22.71 -10.15
N PHE A 151 -0.45 -22.85 -9.91
CA PHE A 151 0.33 -23.96 -10.45
C PHE A 151 -0.19 -25.32 -9.99
N ILE A 152 -0.54 -25.45 -8.70
CA ILE A 152 -1.13 -26.68 -8.16
C ILE A 152 -2.47 -26.98 -8.83
N LEU A 153 -3.33 -25.97 -8.99
CA LEU A 153 -4.64 -26.14 -9.65
C LEU A 153 -4.49 -26.60 -11.11
N LEU A 154 -3.59 -25.99 -11.88
CA LEU A 154 -3.32 -26.38 -13.25
C LEU A 154 -2.78 -27.82 -13.35
N PHE A 155 -1.92 -28.20 -12.42
CA PHE A 155 -1.39 -29.57 -12.35
C PHE A 155 -2.49 -30.60 -12.04
N LEU A 156 -3.33 -30.33 -11.04
CA LEU A 156 -4.47 -31.18 -10.68
C LEU A 156 -5.49 -31.29 -11.84
N GLN A 157 -5.75 -30.18 -12.53
CA GLN A 157 -6.63 -30.16 -13.69
C GLN A 157 -6.04 -30.96 -14.86
N GLY A 158 -4.72 -30.87 -15.08
CA GLY A 158 -4.00 -31.70 -16.04
C GLY A 158 -4.12 -33.20 -15.74
N ILE A 159 -3.92 -33.59 -14.46
CA ILE A 159 -4.11 -34.98 -14.02
C ILE A 159 -5.55 -35.44 -14.27
N LEU A 160 -6.54 -34.64 -13.91
CA LEU A 160 -7.96 -34.98 -14.11
C LEU A 160 -8.29 -35.19 -15.59
N VAL A 161 -7.79 -34.30 -16.47
CA VAL A 161 -7.99 -34.43 -17.92
C VAL A 161 -7.33 -35.70 -18.44
N ILE A 162 -6.12 -36.06 -17.99
CA ILE A 162 -5.46 -37.31 -18.37
C ILE A 162 -6.30 -38.52 -17.93
N PHE A 163 -6.80 -38.52 -16.68
CA PHE A 163 -7.68 -39.58 -16.19
C PHE A 163 -8.96 -39.72 -17.02
N ILE A 164 -9.59 -38.60 -17.39
CA ILE A 164 -10.78 -38.58 -18.25
C ILE A 164 -10.44 -39.14 -19.63
N ILE A 165 -9.31 -38.74 -20.24
CA ILE A 165 -8.88 -39.24 -21.54
C ILE A 165 -8.66 -40.77 -21.49
N VAL A 166 -7.93 -41.26 -20.49
CA VAL A 166 -7.68 -42.71 -20.31
C VAL A 166 -8.99 -43.46 -20.08
N TYR A 167 -9.90 -42.92 -19.27
CA TYR A 167 -11.21 -43.50 -19.03
C TYR A 167 -12.04 -43.56 -20.31
N LEU A 168 -12.11 -42.48 -21.09
CA LEU A 168 -12.82 -42.42 -22.36
C LEU A 168 -12.21 -43.38 -23.40
N GLN A 169 -10.89 -43.49 -23.46
CA GLN A 169 -10.20 -44.46 -24.32
C GLN A 169 -10.56 -45.90 -23.92
N LYS A 170 -10.52 -46.21 -22.62
CA LYS A 170 -10.93 -47.52 -22.08
C LYS A 170 -12.40 -47.82 -22.38
N PHE A 171 -13.28 -46.84 -22.19
CA PHE A 171 -14.71 -46.98 -22.47
C PHE A 171 -14.99 -47.23 -23.96
N ARG A 172 -14.32 -46.49 -24.85
CA ARG A 172 -14.40 -46.70 -26.31
C ARG A 172 -13.95 -48.11 -26.70
N LYS A 173 -12.86 -48.61 -26.10
CA LYS A 173 -12.38 -49.98 -26.32
C LYS A 173 -13.45 -51.02 -25.94
N MET A 174 -14.01 -50.93 -24.73
CA MET A 174 -15.06 -51.84 -24.28
C MET A 174 -16.32 -51.78 -25.16
N THR A 175 -16.73 -50.59 -25.60
CA THR A 175 -17.90 -50.43 -26.49
C THR A 175 -17.65 -51.02 -27.89
N ALA A 176 -16.42 -50.95 -28.39
CA ALA A 176 -16.05 -51.57 -29.66
C ALA A 176 -16.11 -53.10 -29.58
N GLU A 177 -15.61 -53.69 -28.49
CA GLU A 177 -15.70 -55.12 -28.22
C GLU A 177 -17.16 -55.60 -28.06
N ALA A 178 -18.02 -54.83 -27.38
CA ALA A 178 -19.44 -55.15 -27.28
C ALA A 178 -20.14 -55.12 -28.64
N ARG A 179 -19.84 -54.14 -29.51
CA ARG A 179 -20.42 -54.04 -30.86
C ARG A 179 -20.01 -55.19 -31.77
N SER A 180 -18.77 -55.70 -31.67
CA SER A 180 -18.37 -56.87 -32.46
C SER A 180 -19.16 -58.11 -32.06
N ILE A 181 -19.36 -58.32 -30.75
CA ILE A 181 -20.17 -59.44 -30.24
C ILE A 181 -21.62 -59.34 -30.70
N THR A 182 -22.23 -58.14 -30.68
CA THR A 182 -23.61 -57.95 -31.19
C THR A 182 -23.72 -58.29 -32.67
N ARG A 183 -22.73 -57.92 -33.50
CA ARG A 183 -22.72 -58.25 -34.94
C ARG A 183 -22.58 -59.75 -35.19
N GLU A 184 -21.73 -60.44 -34.42
CA GLU A 184 -21.58 -61.89 -34.49
C GLU A 184 -22.89 -62.61 -34.12
N LEU A 185 -23.60 -62.12 -33.08
CA LEU A 185 -24.92 -62.64 -32.69
C LEU A 185 -25.98 -62.40 -33.76
N ASP A 186 -26.03 -61.22 -34.39
CA ASP A 186 -26.98 -60.91 -35.47
C ASP A 186 -26.76 -61.85 -36.67
N GLN A 187 -25.51 -62.06 -37.06
CA GLN A 187 -25.15 -62.90 -38.21
C GLN A 187 -25.37 -64.40 -37.98
N GLN A 188 -25.39 -64.84 -36.71
CA GLN A 188 -25.75 -66.21 -36.32
C GLN A 188 -27.28 -66.45 -36.34
N VAL A 189 -28.10 -65.40 -36.21
CA VAL A 189 -29.57 -65.47 -36.17
C VAL A 189 -30.20 -65.50 -37.58
N ASP A 190 -29.49 -65.04 -38.62
CA ASP A 190 -29.93 -65.09 -40.03
C ASP A 190 -29.24 -66.19 -40.91
N PRO A 191 -29.38 -67.51 -40.67
CA PRO A 191 -28.88 -68.51 -41.62
C PRO A 191 -29.85 -68.92 -42.76
N TRP A 192 -31.12 -68.47 -42.78
CA TRP A 192 -32.14 -68.96 -43.75
C TRP A 192 -33.20 -67.93 -44.19
N ALA A 193 -32.83 -66.64 -44.31
CA ALA A 193 -33.66 -65.64 -45.00
C ALA A 193 -33.17 -65.41 -46.44
#